data_AF-A0A920TJK7-F1
#
_entry.id   AF-A0A920TJK7-F1
#
_cell.length_a   1.000
_cell.length_b   1.000
_cell.length_c   1.000
_cell.angle_alpha   90.00
_cell.angle_beta   90.00
_cell.angle_gamma   90.00
#
_symmetry.space_group_name_H-M   'P 1'
#
loop_
_entity.id
_entity.type
_entity.pdbx_description
1 polymer ?
#
loop_
_entity_poly.entity_id
_entity_poly.type
_entity_poly.pdbx_seq_one_letter_code
_entity_poly.pdbx_strand_id
1 'polypeptide(L)'
;MVEVSHLVDLQAVDTQLSDLNELLGDLPKKVDKLHQGEESLIKAVDNGKKRLKEIELALNKAEHRLADIKQKIDKLKDQLSLVTSNKQYDALTQEIEYLKQEMDEVELEDLELEEKKETLQNDFRKKKIILSYLVRI
;
A
#
# COMPACT_ATOMS: atom_id res chain seq x y z
N MET A 1 11.80 -69.31 10.84
CA MET A 1 13.07 -68.53 10.92
C MET A 1 13.04 -67.26 10.07
N VAL A 2 12.45 -67.27 8.87
CA VAL A 2 12.33 -66.08 7.99
C VAL A 2 11.42 -64.98 8.57
N GLU A 3 10.37 -65.34 9.31
CA GLU A 3 9.45 -64.36 9.92
C GLU A 3 10.07 -63.53 11.04
N VAL A 4 11.04 -64.09 11.77
CA VAL A 4 11.71 -63.38 12.88
C VAL A 4 12.73 -62.38 12.36
N SER A 5 13.44 -62.68 11.25
CA SER A 5 14.37 -61.71 10.66
C SER A 5 13.61 -60.50 10.09
N HIS A 6 12.48 -60.71 9.41
CA HIS A 6 11.64 -59.61 8.94
C HIS A 6 11.08 -58.75 10.08
N LEU A 7 10.80 -59.35 11.24
CA LEU A 7 10.34 -58.61 12.42
C LEU A 7 11.45 -57.74 13.02
N VAL A 8 12.69 -58.26 13.06
CA VAL A 8 13.87 -57.52 13.53
C VAL A 8 14.23 -56.40 12.57
N ASP A 9 14.16 -56.63 11.25
CA ASP A 9 14.38 -55.61 10.23
C ASP A 9 13.33 -54.50 10.32
N LEU A 10 12.05 -54.86 10.53
CA LEU A 10 10.97 -53.90 10.74
C LEU A 10 11.19 -53.07 12.02
N GLN A 11 11.60 -53.69 13.12
CA GLN A 11 11.90 -52.99 14.37
C GLN A 11 13.10 -52.04 14.24
N ALA A 12 14.12 -52.41 13.46
CA ALA A 12 15.25 -51.54 13.14
C ALA A 12 14.79 -50.31 12.34
N VAL A 13 13.92 -50.51 11.35
CA VAL A 13 13.29 -49.41 10.60
C VAL A 13 12.44 -48.53 11.52
N ASP A 14 11.63 -49.10 12.40
CA ASP A 14 10.79 -48.34 13.35
C ASP A 14 11.63 -47.50 14.33
N THR A 15 12.77 -48.04 14.79
CA THR A 15 13.71 -47.31 15.66
C THR A 15 14.33 -46.14 14.92
N GLN A 16 14.82 -46.36 13.70
CA GLN A 16 15.34 -45.29 12.85
C GLN A 16 14.28 -44.22 12.54
N LEU A 17 13.04 -44.63 12.34
CA LEU A 17 11.92 -43.72 12.07
C LEU A 17 11.53 -42.91 13.30
N SER A 18 11.62 -43.50 14.50
CA SER A 18 11.44 -42.80 15.77
C SER A 18 12.55 -41.78 16.02
N ASP A 19 13.82 -42.16 15.84
CA ASP A 19 14.97 -41.27 16.00
C ASP A 19 14.90 -40.08 15.03
N LEU A 20 14.49 -40.35 13.78
CA LEU A 20 14.30 -39.33 12.75
C LEU A 20 13.17 -38.37 13.12
N ASN A 21 12.04 -38.88 13.62
CA ASN A 21 10.92 -38.05 14.07
C ASN A 21 11.28 -37.18 15.29
N GLU A 22 12.11 -37.70 16.21
CA GLU A 22 12.62 -36.94 17.36
C GLU A 22 13.58 -35.82 16.91
N LEU A 23 14.48 -36.12 15.96
CA LEU A 23 15.36 -35.15 15.31
C LEU A 23 14.60 -34.04 14.57
N LEU A 24 13.52 -34.40 13.87
CA LEU A 24 12.65 -33.44 13.20
C LEU A 24 11.88 -32.57 14.20
N GLY A 25 11.40 -33.16 15.29
CA GLY A 25 10.73 -32.45 16.39
C GLY A 25 9.68 -31.43 15.90
N ASP A 26 9.83 -30.17 16.32
CA ASP A 26 8.95 -29.06 15.92
C ASP A 26 9.41 -28.30 14.66
N LEU A 27 10.47 -28.75 13.98
CA LEU A 27 11.01 -28.09 12.79
C LEU A 27 9.98 -27.99 11.66
N PRO A 28 9.19 -29.05 11.31
CA PRO A 28 8.15 -28.96 10.29
C PRO A 28 7.12 -27.87 10.59
N LYS A 29 6.66 -27.79 11.86
CA LYS A 29 5.68 -26.78 12.28
C LYS A 29 6.23 -25.36 12.18
N LYS A 30 7.53 -25.17 12.46
CA LYS A 30 8.17 -23.85 12.28
C LYS A 30 8.26 -23.47 10.81
N VAL A 31 8.63 -24.41 9.94
CA VAL A 31 8.67 -24.21 8.49
C VAL A 31 7.29 -23.87 7.92
N ASP A 32 6.23 -24.55 8.36
CA ASP A 32 4.86 -24.25 7.94
C ASP A 32 4.41 -22.85 8.39
N LYS A 33 4.72 -22.47 9.63
CA LYS A 33 4.43 -21.12 10.14
C LYS A 33 5.18 -20.04 9.35
N LEU A 34 6.43 -20.30 8.97
CA LEU A 34 7.23 -19.37 8.17
C LEU A 34 6.64 -19.22 6.76
N HIS A 35 6.27 -20.32 6.10
CA HIS A 35 5.60 -20.27 4.80
C HIS A 35 4.26 -19.51 4.85
N GLN A 36 3.44 -19.75 5.88
CA GLN A 36 2.18 -18.99 6.05
C GLN A 36 2.43 -17.50 6.27
N GLY A 37 3.47 -17.16 7.05
CA GLY A 37 3.91 -15.77 7.24
C GLY A 37 4.39 -15.12 5.95
N GLU A 38 5.15 -15.86 5.14
CA GLU A 38 5.64 -15.42 3.83
C GLU A 38 4.49 -15.14 2.87
N GLU A 39 3.53 -16.07 2.72
CA GLU A 39 2.37 -15.87 1.86
C GLU A 39 1.53 -14.65 2.29
N SER A 40 1.33 -14.47 3.59
CA SER A 40 0.62 -13.32 4.14
C SER A 40 1.34 -12.00 3.82
N LEU A 41 2.66 -11.97 3.98
CA LEU A 41 3.49 -10.82 3.63
C LEU A 41 3.44 -10.51 2.14
N ILE A 42 3.51 -11.52 1.26
CA ILE A 42 3.39 -11.36 -0.19
C ILE A 42 2.04 -10.74 -0.55
N LYS A 43 0.93 -11.24 0.01
CA LYS A 43 -0.41 -10.68 -0.18
C LYS A 43 -0.50 -9.23 0.32
N ALA A 44 0.07 -8.94 1.48
CA ALA A 44 0.10 -7.58 2.04
C ALA A 44 0.90 -6.61 1.16
N VAL A 45 2.02 -7.06 0.59
CA VAL A 45 2.85 -6.31 -0.36
C VAL A 45 2.07 -6.04 -1.66
N ASP A 46 1.38 -7.04 -2.21
CA ASP A 46 0.57 -6.86 -3.43
C ASP A 46 -0.59 -5.87 -3.21
N ASN A 47 -1.31 -5.99 -2.10
CA ASN A 47 -2.36 -5.05 -1.71
C ASN A 47 -1.80 -3.63 -1.52
N GLY A 48 -0.67 -3.49 -0.83
CA GLY A 48 0.02 -2.21 -0.67
C GLY A 48 0.37 -1.55 -2.01
N LYS A 49 0.83 -2.33 -3.00
CA LYS A 49 1.08 -1.81 -4.36
C LYS A 49 -0.18 -1.32 -5.05
N LYS A 50 -1.31 -2.03 -4.92
CA LYS A 50 -2.59 -1.60 -5.48
C LYS A 50 -3.04 -0.27 -4.88
N ARG A 51 -2.99 -0.16 -3.55
CA ARG A 51 -3.31 1.08 -2.83
C ARG A 51 -2.39 2.24 -3.21
N LEU A 52 -1.09 2.01 -3.42
CA LEU A 52 -0.20 3.06 -3.94
C LEU A 52 -0.65 3.58 -5.30
N LYS A 53 -1.00 2.69 -6.23
CA LYS A 53 -1.49 3.09 -7.56
C LYS A 53 -2.80 3.87 -7.48
N GLU A 54 -3.70 3.48 -6.58
CA GLU A 54 -4.95 4.21 -6.34
C GLU A 54 -4.69 5.62 -5.82
N ILE A 55 -3.77 5.77 -4.86
CA ILE A 55 -3.37 7.08 -4.32
C ILE A 55 -2.70 7.93 -5.41
N GLU A 56 -1.81 7.35 -6.22
CA GLU A 56 -1.19 8.06 -7.35
C GLU A 56 -2.23 8.53 -8.37
N LEU A 57 -3.25 7.73 -8.67
CA LEU A 57 -4.34 8.15 -9.53
C LEU A 57 -5.18 9.27 -8.91
N ALA A 58 -5.39 9.24 -7.59
CA ALA A 58 -6.10 10.29 -6.86
C ALA A 58 -5.31 11.61 -6.88
N LEU A 59 -4.01 11.59 -6.63
CA LEU A 59 -3.12 12.75 -6.72
C LEU A 59 -3.17 13.38 -8.12
N ASN A 60 -3.01 12.60 -9.19
CA ASN A 60 -3.12 13.12 -10.56
C ASN A 60 -4.48 13.79 -10.83
N LYS A 61 -5.57 13.25 -10.25
CA LYS A 61 -6.90 13.87 -10.38
C LYS A 61 -7.00 15.18 -9.61
N ALA A 62 -6.42 15.25 -8.41
CA ALA A 62 -6.36 16.47 -7.61
C ALA A 62 -5.56 17.56 -8.33
N GLU A 63 -4.36 17.22 -8.85
CA GLU A 63 -3.54 18.11 -9.68
C GLU A 63 -4.29 18.65 -10.89
N HIS A 64 -5.01 17.80 -11.62
CA HIS A 64 -5.83 18.25 -12.76
C HIS A 64 -6.95 19.20 -12.32
N ARG A 65 -7.64 18.92 -11.22
CA ARG A 65 -8.66 19.82 -10.67
C ARG A 65 -8.09 21.17 -10.27
N LEU A 66 -6.92 21.18 -9.61
CA LEU A 66 -6.21 22.41 -9.26
C LEU A 66 -5.87 23.23 -10.50
N ALA A 67 -5.36 22.59 -11.55
CA ALA A 67 -5.06 23.25 -12.80
C ALA A 67 -6.32 23.87 -13.43
N ASP A 68 -7.45 23.16 -13.43
CA ASP A 68 -8.72 23.64 -13.97
C ASP A 68 -9.28 24.82 -13.16
N ILE A 69 -9.26 24.75 -11.83
CA ILE A 69 -9.69 25.83 -10.93
C ILE A 69 -8.83 27.08 -11.16
N LYS A 70 -7.51 26.91 -11.21
CA LYS A 70 -6.57 28.00 -11.48
C LYS A 70 -6.84 28.68 -12.82
N GLN A 71 -7.09 27.91 -13.88
CA GLN A 71 -7.47 28.46 -15.18
C GLN A 71 -8.79 29.24 -15.14
N LYS A 72 -9.78 28.77 -14.37
CA LYS A 72 -11.05 29.50 -14.19
C LYS A 72 -10.82 30.82 -13.44
N ILE A 73 -10.04 30.80 -12.38
CA ILE A 73 -9.67 32.00 -11.61
C ILE A 73 -8.99 33.03 -12.51
N ASP A 74 -8.03 32.61 -13.33
CA ASP A 74 -7.30 33.52 -14.22
C ASP A 74 -8.24 34.15 -15.27
N LYS A 75 -9.15 33.36 -15.87
CA LYS A 75 -10.19 33.90 -16.77
C LYS A 75 -11.11 34.91 -16.09
N LEU A 76 -11.51 34.64 -14.85
CA LEU A 76 -12.36 35.57 -14.09
C LEU A 76 -11.62 36.84 -13.70
N LYS A 77 -10.32 36.76 -13.38
CA LYS A 77 -9.47 37.95 -13.15
C LYS A 77 -9.34 38.80 -14.41
N ASP A 78 -9.19 38.18 -15.58
CA ASP A 78 -9.17 38.91 -16.85
C ASP A 78 -10.51 39.63 -17.09
N GLN A 79 -11.64 38.95 -16.85
CA GLN A 79 -12.97 39.56 -16.92
C GLN A 79 -13.17 40.70 -15.91
N LEU A 80 -12.65 40.55 -14.69
CA LEU A 80 -12.72 41.56 -13.65
C LEU A 80 -12.04 42.87 -14.08
N SER A 81 -10.98 42.80 -14.90
CA SER A 81 -10.29 43.98 -15.42
C SER A 81 -11.10 44.77 -16.46
N LEU A 82 -12.11 44.13 -17.07
CA LEU A 82 -12.92 44.71 -18.16
C LEU A 82 -14.27 45.25 -17.68
N VAL A 83 -14.71 44.88 -16.48
CA VAL A 83 -16.01 45.32 -15.96
C VAL A 83 -15.96 46.75 -15.43
N THR A 84 -16.97 47.53 -15.80
CA THR A 84 -17.13 48.94 -15.39
C THR A 84 -18.27 49.14 -14.40
N SER A 85 -19.04 48.09 -14.12
CA SER A 85 -20.16 48.09 -13.18
C SER A 85 -19.73 47.54 -11.82
N ASN A 86 -19.92 48.32 -10.76
CA ASN A 86 -19.62 47.89 -9.38
C ASN A 86 -20.34 46.57 -9.02
N LYS A 87 -21.58 46.37 -9.47
CA LYS A 87 -22.33 45.15 -9.20
C LYS A 87 -21.71 43.90 -9.85
N GLN A 88 -21.15 44.06 -11.05
CA GLN A 88 -20.45 42.97 -11.74
C GLN A 88 -19.09 42.71 -11.11
N TYR A 89 -18.39 43.77 -10.69
CA TYR A 89 -17.13 43.68 -9.97
C TYR A 89 -17.28 42.89 -8.66
N ASP A 90 -18.29 43.21 -7.86
CA ASP A 90 -18.57 42.52 -6.59
C ASP A 90 -18.90 41.04 -6.81
N ALA A 91 -19.73 40.74 -7.83
CA ALA A 91 -20.10 39.36 -8.17
C ALA A 91 -18.90 38.52 -8.63
N LEU A 92 -18.07 39.06 -9.53
CA LEU A 92 -16.86 38.37 -10.00
C LEU A 92 -15.84 38.18 -8.88
N THR A 93 -15.71 39.17 -7.98
CA THR A 93 -14.81 39.07 -6.82
C THR A 93 -15.25 37.96 -5.87
N GLN A 94 -16.55 37.85 -5.59
CA GLN A 94 -17.09 36.75 -4.77
C GLN A 94 -16.88 35.39 -5.41
N GLU A 95 -17.09 35.26 -6.72
CA GLU A 95 -16.85 34.02 -7.45
C GLU A 95 -15.37 33.59 -7.41
N ILE A 96 -14.45 34.55 -7.60
CA ILE A 96 -13.00 34.29 -7.47
C ILE A 96 -12.66 33.81 -6.07
N GLU A 97 -13.24 34.41 -5.03
CA GLU A 97 -12.96 34.02 -3.65
C GLU A 97 -13.51 32.63 -3.33
N TYR A 98 -14.69 32.29 -3.84
CA TYR A 98 -15.25 30.94 -3.74
C TYR A 98 -14.35 29.90 -4.42
N LEU A 99 -13.86 30.18 -5.63
CA LEU A 99 -12.95 29.28 -6.35
C LEU A 99 -11.60 29.14 -5.66
N LYS A 100 -11.10 30.18 -4.99
CA LYS A 100 -9.87 30.06 -4.17
C LYS A 100 -10.10 29.16 -2.96
N GLN A 101 -11.25 29.26 -2.30
CA GLN A 101 -11.59 28.35 -1.20
C GLN A 101 -11.65 26.90 -1.70
N GLU A 102 -12.29 26.66 -2.85
CA GLU A 102 -12.30 25.33 -3.48
C GLU A 102 -10.87 24.86 -3.82
N MET A 103 -10.00 25.75 -4.31
CA MET A 103 -8.60 25.45 -4.56
C MET A 103 -7.86 25.04 -3.29
N ASP A 104 -8.02 25.80 -2.19
CA ASP A 104 -7.39 25.51 -0.90
C ASP A 104 -7.86 24.15 -0.34
N GLU A 105 -9.14 23.80 -0.51
CA GLU A 105 -9.68 22.49 -0.12
C GLU A 105 -9.05 21.33 -0.91
N VAL A 106 -8.86 21.51 -2.22
CA VAL A 106 -8.22 20.50 -3.07
C VAL A 106 -6.71 20.40 -2.77
N GLU A 107 -6.03 21.52 -2.49
CA GLU A 107 -4.62 21.50 -2.04
C GLU A 107 -4.46 20.76 -0.71
N LEU A 108 -5.40 20.93 0.21
CA LEU A 108 -5.41 20.17 1.47
C LEU A 108 -5.60 18.67 1.23
N GLU A 109 -6.52 18.29 0.34
CA GLU A 109 -6.74 16.88 -0.05
C GLU A 109 -5.47 16.28 -0.68
N ASP A 110 -4.78 17.03 -1.54
CA ASP A 110 -3.54 16.62 -2.19
C ASP A 110 -2.43 16.34 -1.16
N LEU A 111 -2.22 17.27 -0.21
CA LEU A 111 -1.27 17.10 0.88
C LEU A 111 -1.59 15.86 1.74
N GLU A 112 -2.84 15.64 2.10
CA GLU A 112 -3.23 14.44 2.85
C GLU A 112 -2.95 13.14 2.06
N LEU A 113 -3.18 13.16 0.74
CA LEU A 113 -2.91 12.02 -0.13
C LEU A 113 -1.40 11.76 -0.23
N GLU A 114 -0.57 12.78 -0.29
CA GLU A 114 0.89 12.66 -0.27
C GLU A 114 1.39 12.06 1.04
N GLU A 115 0.90 12.52 2.20
CA GLU A 115 1.24 11.94 3.51
C GLU A 115 0.83 10.46 3.59
N LYS A 116 -0.39 10.13 3.13
CA LYS A 116 -0.88 8.74 3.05
C LYS A 116 0.01 7.90 2.12
N LYS A 117 0.50 8.46 1.01
CA LYS A 117 1.43 7.79 0.10
C LYS A 117 2.76 7.50 0.79
N GLU A 118 3.35 8.49 1.45
CA GLU A 118 4.65 8.35 2.12
C GLU A 118 4.59 7.31 3.24
N THR A 119 3.57 7.37 4.10
CA THR A 119 3.37 6.41 5.18
C THR A 119 3.23 4.98 4.65
N LEU A 120 2.47 4.79 3.56
CA LEU A 120 2.30 3.48 2.93
C LEU A 120 3.61 2.99 2.27
N GLN A 121 4.37 3.87 1.64
CA GLN A 121 5.69 3.55 1.08
C GLN A 121 6.69 3.13 2.16
N ASN A 122 6.67 3.79 3.31
CA ASN A 122 7.50 3.45 4.45
C ASN A 122 7.14 2.07 5.03
N ASP A 123 5.84 1.77 5.18
CA ASP A 123 5.37 0.44 5.58
C ASP A 123 5.75 -0.64 4.56
N PHE A 124 5.62 -0.33 3.27
CA PHE A 124 6.03 -1.22 2.19
C PHE A 124 7.52 -1.53 2.21
N ARG A 125 8.38 -0.52 2.45
CA ARG A 125 9.83 -0.72 2.62
C ARG A 125 10.13 -1.65 3.79
N LYS A 126 9.50 -1.43 4.95
CA LYS A 126 9.66 -2.29 6.14
C LYS A 126 9.27 -3.73 5.84
N LYS A 127 8.10 -3.96 5.25
CA LYS A 127 7.61 -5.31 4.88
C LYS A 127 8.53 -6.01 3.88
N LYS A 128 9.05 -5.29 2.89
CA LYS A 128 9.99 -5.84 1.90
C LYS A 128 11.32 -6.25 2.54
N ILE A 129 11.81 -5.48 3.51
CA ILE A 129 13.01 -5.81 4.29
C ILE A 129 12.77 -7.11 5.09
N ILE A 130 11.64 -7.21 5.79
CA ILE A 130 11.27 -8.41 6.57
C ILE A 130 11.21 -9.65 5.66
N LEU A 131 10.56 -9.53 4.49
CA LEU A 131 10.49 -10.61 3.52
C LEU A 131 11.88 -11.04 3.03
N SER A 132 12.79 -10.09 2.79
CA SER A 132 14.17 -10.40 2.38
C SER A 132 14.96 -11.14 3.46
N TYR A 133 14.66 -10.96 4.74
CA TYR A 133 15.29 -11.72 5.82
C TYR A 133 14.72 -13.13 5.91
N LEU A 134 13.41 -13.30 5.71
CA LEU A 134 12.75 -14.61 5.71
C LEU A 134 13.26 -15.53 4.61
N VAL A 135 13.44 -15.02 3.38
CA VAL A 135 13.92 -15.81 2.23
C VAL A 135 15.42 -16.18 2.34
N ARG A 136 16.16 -15.57 3.25
CA ARG A 136 17.59 -15.86 3.49
C ARG A 136 17.85 -16.95 4.53
N ILE A 137 16.82 -17.40 5.26
CA ILE A 137 16.87 -18.48 6.25
C ILE A 137 16.58 -19.80 5.55
#